data_AF-A0A7C3QFY5-F1
#
_entry.id   AF-A0A7C3QFY5-F1
#
_cell.length_a   1.000
_cell.length_b   1.000
_cell.length_c   1.000
_cell.angle_alpha   90.00
_cell.angle_beta   90.00
_cell.angle_gamma   90.00
#
_symmetry.space_group_name_H-M   'P 1'
#
loop_
_entity.id
_entity.type
_entity.pdbx_description
1 polymer ?
#
loop_
_entity_poly.entity_id
_entity_poly.type
_entity_poly.pdbx_seq_one_letter_code
_entity_poly.pdbx_strand_id
1 'polypeptide(L)'
;MNDITAFVMQHQIETLLLVFGIILLAFFITHWQEVKFWWLNFSYNFPVIGKMSGLAKDIEGFDENHKWFYSEERLCRDYYNFYEKVDKDSESFDEAKAYLHSAGELGRKPTPTFIWIMIFTLVIVEAFGFAYVLAGFTIPGASEATQQKGAIGVAAMLAILLVWLTHLTGQELHKNTLIKKIRRWYKNDNAGGSNWRDLKPDEQLITIDNTFDDEKSPNYIRMLNRLDVNDKVKATYTKTILTLIFIGAVAIGATYIRHITLQNEIASAHESAINIFNDDASPFGNASTDDDMGALFGDDDTKGAEDDLASLFGGDAPDTSKPSSNNASKLTNEDINNQKGGDATFVILGLLFVFIQILGIFFGMHYDYAGRESKEAYECLKGFSTKKAFLSYYEKAKTHIARVAQKQLQKLQHKMNIINDNSGTDAETTAILRNNKDRTFKQYLTFEDR
;
A
#
# COMPACT_ATOMS: atom_id res chain seq x y z
N MET A 1 -25.22 -6.51 21.04
CA MET A 1 -25.19 -5.06 20.74
C MET A 1 -24.61 -4.28 21.93
N ASN A 2 -25.11 -4.49 23.15
CA ASN A 2 -24.62 -3.79 24.35
C ASN A 2 -23.11 -3.99 24.62
N ASP A 3 -22.58 -5.19 24.40
CA ASP A 3 -21.15 -5.49 24.62
C ASP A 3 -20.24 -4.85 23.57
N ILE A 4 -20.71 -4.76 22.32
CA ILE A 4 -19.98 -4.06 21.24
C ILE A 4 -19.95 -2.56 21.54
N THR A 5 -21.08 -1.98 21.96
CA THR A 5 -21.10 -0.57 22.38
C THR A 5 -20.26 -0.32 23.62
N ALA A 6 -20.20 -1.24 24.58
CA ALA A 6 -19.35 -1.13 25.77
C ALA A 6 -17.86 -1.19 25.41
N PHE A 7 -17.46 -2.11 24.53
CA PHE A 7 -16.08 -2.20 24.02
C PHE A 7 -15.68 -0.95 23.23
N VAL A 8 -16.56 -0.45 22.35
CA VAL A 8 -16.32 0.80 21.61
C VAL A 8 -16.23 1.99 22.54
N MET A 9 -17.02 2.05 23.62
CA MET A 9 -16.91 3.09 24.64
C MET A 9 -15.61 2.98 25.46
N GLN A 10 -15.11 1.76 25.70
CA GLN A 10 -13.84 1.52 26.38
C GLN A 10 -12.63 1.90 25.52
N HIS A 11 -12.68 1.62 24.21
CA HIS A 11 -11.62 1.93 23.22
C HIS A 11 -12.00 3.11 22.30
N GLN A 12 -12.78 4.06 22.82
CA GLN A 12 -13.41 5.10 22.00
C GLN A 12 -12.39 6.02 21.33
N ILE A 13 -11.29 6.33 22.02
CA ILE A 13 -10.22 7.19 21.47
C ILE A 13 -9.46 6.45 20.37
N GLU A 14 -9.11 5.19 20.58
CA GLU A 14 -8.35 4.38 19.60
C GLU A 14 -9.16 4.15 18.32
N THR A 15 -10.45 3.83 18.46
CA THR A 15 -11.36 3.65 17.32
C THR A 15 -11.56 4.96 16.54
N LEU A 16 -11.72 6.10 17.23
CA LEU A 16 -11.80 7.41 16.56
C LEU A 16 -10.52 7.76 15.82
N LEU A 17 -9.35 7.53 16.42
CA LEU A 17 -8.05 7.79 15.78
C LEU A 17 -7.84 6.91 14.54
N LEU A 18 -8.24 5.63 14.61
CA LEU A 18 -8.15 4.71 13.48
C LEU A 18 -9.05 5.15 12.32
N VAL A 19 -10.32 5.47 12.59
CA VAL A 19 -11.27 5.93 11.55
C VAL A 19 -10.78 7.24 10.94
N PHE A 20 -10.33 8.18 11.77
CA PHE A 20 -9.77 9.44 11.31
C PHE A 20 -8.52 9.21 10.44
N GLY A 21 -7.63 8.31 10.84
CA GLY A 21 -6.45 7.91 10.08
C GLY A 21 -6.79 7.35 8.70
N ILE A 22 -7.81 6.48 8.59
CA ILE A 22 -8.30 5.94 7.30
C ILE A 22 -8.79 7.06 6.40
N ILE A 23 -9.61 7.98 6.94
CA ILE A 23 -10.17 9.09 6.18
C ILE A 23 -9.06 10.02 5.69
N LEU A 24 -8.10 10.35 6.56
CA LEU A 24 -6.95 11.17 6.18
C LEU A 24 -6.08 10.50 5.11
N LEU A 25 -5.82 9.20 5.23
CA LEU A 25 -4.99 8.49 4.27
C LEU A 25 -5.69 8.41 2.90
N ALA A 26 -6.99 8.12 2.86
CA ALA A 26 -7.78 8.19 1.64
C ALA A 26 -7.81 9.61 1.04
N PHE A 27 -7.91 10.64 1.89
CA PHE A 27 -7.86 12.04 1.47
C PHE A 27 -6.51 12.38 0.82
N PHE A 28 -5.38 12.02 1.45
CA PHE A 28 -4.04 12.30 0.93
C PHE A 28 -3.76 11.58 -0.40
N ILE A 29 -4.20 10.33 -0.56
CA ILE A 29 -4.05 9.59 -1.83
C ILE A 29 -4.84 10.28 -2.96
N THR A 30 -6.04 10.78 -2.66
CA THR A 30 -6.95 11.34 -3.67
C THR A 30 -6.71 12.81 -4.00
N HIS A 31 -6.09 13.57 -3.09
CA HIS A 31 -5.79 15.00 -3.21
C HIS A 31 -4.29 15.29 -3.14
N TRP A 32 -3.49 14.40 -3.73
CA TRP A 32 -2.04 14.42 -3.60
C TRP A 32 -1.40 15.70 -4.19
N GLN A 33 -1.99 16.31 -5.22
CA GLN A 33 -1.46 17.53 -5.82
C GLN A 33 -1.63 18.75 -4.88
N GLU A 34 -2.81 18.87 -4.27
CA GLU A 34 -3.10 19.91 -3.27
C GLU A 34 -2.21 19.75 -2.04
N VAL A 35 -2.00 18.50 -1.59
CA VAL A 35 -1.10 18.18 -0.48
C VAL A 35 0.34 18.54 -0.81
N LYS A 36 0.83 18.23 -2.03
CA LYS A 36 2.17 18.64 -2.47
C LYS A 36 2.35 20.15 -2.46
N PHE A 37 1.36 20.90 -2.96
CA PHE A 37 1.42 22.36 -2.97
C PHE A 37 1.36 22.94 -1.55
N TRP A 38 0.51 22.38 -0.69
CA TRP A 38 0.47 22.74 0.73
C TRP A 38 1.81 22.44 1.42
N TRP A 39 2.39 21.27 1.17
CA TRP A 39 3.68 20.86 1.72
C TRP A 39 4.82 21.76 1.24
N LEU A 40 4.82 22.16 -0.03
CA LEU A 40 5.75 23.16 -0.54
C LEU A 40 5.66 24.44 0.31
N ASN A 41 4.47 25.02 0.43
CA ASN A 41 4.25 26.22 1.22
C ASN A 41 4.65 26.05 2.70
N PHE A 42 4.33 24.92 3.29
CA PHE A 42 4.71 24.57 4.66
C PHE A 42 6.24 24.53 4.82
N SER A 43 6.95 23.83 3.92
CA SER A 43 8.41 23.69 3.94
C SER A 43 9.14 25.03 3.78
N TYR A 44 8.58 25.97 3.02
CA TYR A 44 9.12 27.33 2.90
C TYR A 44 8.87 28.15 4.16
N ASN A 45 7.68 28.08 4.76
CA ASN A 45 7.32 28.90 5.92
C ASN A 45 7.74 28.30 7.28
N PHE A 46 8.34 27.11 7.31
CA PHE A 46 8.69 26.45 8.56
C PHE A 46 9.69 27.32 9.39
N PRO A 47 9.38 27.65 10.64
CA PRO A 47 10.05 28.74 11.36
C PRO A 47 11.52 28.50 11.70
N VAL A 48 11.93 27.24 11.91
CA VAL A 48 13.29 26.92 12.41
C VAL A 48 14.23 26.44 11.29
N ILE A 49 13.76 25.55 10.40
CA ILE A 49 14.56 24.87 9.37
C ILE A 49 13.92 25.03 7.98
N GLY A 50 13.08 26.05 7.79
CA GLY A 50 12.39 26.26 6.52
C GLY A 50 13.33 26.64 5.39
N LYS A 51 13.03 26.19 4.17
CA LYS A 51 13.79 26.52 2.95
C LYS A 51 14.02 28.03 2.80
N MET A 52 13.02 28.84 3.18
CA MET A 52 13.10 30.31 3.13
C MET A 52 14.26 30.87 3.97
N SER A 53 14.52 30.30 5.15
CA SER A 53 15.61 30.76 6.03
C SER A 53 16.98 30.41 5.45
N GLY A 54 17.10 29.24 4.81
CA GLY A 54 18.31 28.83 4.11
C GLY A 54 18.57 29.70 2.87
N LEU A 55 17.58 29.82 2.00
CA LEU A 55 17.69 30.61 0.76
C LEU A 55 17.95 32.09 1.03
N ALA A 56 17.40 32.67 2.10
CA ALA A 56 17.62 34.08 2.41
C ALA A 56 19.06 34.42 2.81
N LYS A 57 19.85 33.43 3.25
CA LYS A 57 21.27 33.61 3.58
C LYS A 57 22.18 33.57 2.36
N ASP A 58 21.69 33.03 1.24
CA ASP A 58 22.43 32.95 -0.01
C ASP A 58 22.20 34.24 -0.83
N ILE A 59 22.98 35.26 -0.49
CA ILE A 59 22.94 36.60 -1.08
C ILE A 59 24.11 36.89 -2.04
N GLU A 60 25.10 36.00 -2.10
CA GLU A 60 26.31 36.17 -2.93
C GLU A 60 26.13 35.57 -4.35
N GLY A 61 25.16 34.68 -4.51
CA GLY A 61 24.88 33.99 -5.77
C GLY A 61 24.00 34.80 -6.73
N PHE A 62 24.56 35.82 -7.40
CA PHE A 62 23.88 36.56 -8.47
C PHE A 62 24.32 36.10 -9.86
N ASP A 63 23.35 35.77 -10.73
CA ASP A 63 23.60 35.46 -12.13
C ASP A 63 23.51 36.73 -12.97
N GLU A 64 24.66 37.20 -13.49
CA GLU A 64 24.75 38.40 -14.33
C GLU A 64 24.02 38.25 -15.67
N ASN A 65 23.93 37.04 -16.22
CA ASN A 65 23.28 36.80 -17.52
C ASN A 65 21.77 36.97 -17.41
N HIS A 66 21.18 36.38 -16.38
CA HIS A 66 19.74 36.36 -16.17
C HIS A 66 19.25 37.50 -15.26
N LYS A 67 20.15 38.15 -14.52
CA LYS A 67 19.87 39.21 -13.53
C LYS A 67 18.98 38.75 -12.37
N TRP A 68 19.19 37.51 -11.92
CA TRP A 68 18.49 36.90 -10.79
C TRP A 68 19.47 36.40 -9.74
N PHE A 69 19.06 36.41 -8.47
CA PHE A 69 19.77 35.64 -7.45
C PHE A 69 19.39 34.16 -7.57
N TYR A 70 20.36 33.24 -7.42
CA TYR A 70 20.10 31.80 -7.44
C TYR A 70 19.04 31.39 -6.40
N SER A 71 19.00 32.07 -5.26
CA SER A 71 18.00 31.86 -4.21
C SER A 71 16.58 32.24 -4.64
N GLU A 72 16.42 33.34 -5.38
CA GLU A 72 15.15 33.77 -5.98
C GLU A 72 14.71 32.84 -7.11
N GLU A 73 15.63 32.48 -8.01
CA GLU A 73 15.40 31.56 -9.12
C GLU A 73 14.97 30.18 -8.62
N ARG A 74 15.65 29.65 -7.59
CA ARG A 74 15.29 28.37 -6.99
C ARG A 74 13.89 28.38 -6.41
N LEU A 75 13.51 29.47 -5.73
CA LEU A 75 12.14 29.64 -5.23
C LEU A 75 11.16 29.68 -6.40
N CYS A 76 11.42 30.50 -7.42
CA CYS A 76 10.52 30.63 -8.56
C CYS A 76 10.34 29.31 -9.30
N ARG A 77 11.42 28.55 -9.56
CA ARG A 77 11.39 27.22 -10.16
C ARG A 77 10.56 26.22 -9.35
N ASP A 78 10.71 26.21 -8.02
CA ASP A 78 9.93 25.34 -7.15
C ASP A 78 8.41 25.62 -7.29
N TYR A 79 7.97 26.87 -7.50
CA TYR A 79 6.57 27.23 -7.76
C TYR A 79 6.16 27.05 -9.24
N TYR A 80 7.08 27.24 -10.19
CA TYR A 80 6.85 27.05 -11.63
C TYR A 80 6.38 25.63 -11.93
N ASN A 81 6.99 24.62 -11.32
CA ASN A 81 6.59 23.21 -11.44
C ASN A 81 5.12 22.92 -11.06
N PHE A 82 4.49 23.80 -10.26
CA PHE A 82 3.07 23.72 -9.94
C PHE A 82 2.22 24.61 -10.87
N TYR A 83 2.77 25.74 -11.29
CA TYR A 83 2.15 26.65 -12.25
C TYR A 83 1.96 25.99 -13.61
N GLU A 84 2.99 25.36 -14.17
CA GLU A 84 2.97 24.67 -15.47
C GLU A 84 1.86 23.61 -15.53
N LYS A 85 1.66 22.86 -14.44
CA LYS A 85 0.61 21.83 -14.36
C LYS A 85 -0.80 22.39 -14.42
N VAL A 86 -0.99 23.64 -14.02
CA VAL A 86 -2.29 24.33 -14.06
C VAL A 86 -2.35 25.36 -15.17
N ASP A 87 -1.28 25.55 -15.95
CA ASP A 87 -1.29 26.38 -17.13
C ASP A 87 -1.92 25.61 -18.28
N LYS A 88 -3.24 25.45 -18.20
CA LYS A 88 -4.05 24.70 -19.15
C LYS A 88 -4.96 25.64 -19.89
N ASP A 89 -4.98 25.45 -21.20
CA ASP A 89 -5.62 26.34 -22.14
C ASP A 89 -6.79 25.66 -22.85
N SER A 90 -7.28 26.29 -23.93
CA SER A 90 -8.39 25.76 -24.71
C SER A 90 -8.02 24.45 -25.41
N GLU A 91 -6.79 24.35 -25.91
CA GLU A 91 -6.27 23.19 -26.63
C GLU A 91 -6.12 21.99 -25.69
N SER A 92 -5.56 22.21 -24.50
CA SER A 92 -5.39 21.21 -23.43
C SER A 92 -6.67 20.43 -23.11
N PHE A 93 -7.84 21.10 -23.15
CA PHE A 93 -9.13 20.44 -22.93
C PHE A 93 -9.51 19.49 -24.08
N ASP A 94 -9.30 19.92 -25.32
CA ASP A 94 -9.66 19.14 -26.49
C ASP A 94 -8.70 17.95 -26.66
N GLU A 95 -7.41 18.16 -26.42
CA GLU A 95 -6.36 17.13 -26.40
C GLU A 95 -6.64 16.05 -25.36
N ALA A 96 -6.82 16.42 -24.08
CA ALA A 96 -7.09 15.46 -23.03
C ALA A 96 -8.37 14.64 -23.31
N LYS A 97 -9.39 15.28 -23.88
CA LYS A 97 -10.65 14.60 -24.24
C LYS A 97 -10.47 13.67 -25.43
N ALA A 98 -9.77 14.10 -26.47
CA ALA A 98 -9.45 13.30 -27.65
C ALA A 98 -8.54 12.11 -27.30
N TYR A 99 -7.58 12.32 -26.39
CA TYR A 99 -6.71 11.28 -25.87
C TYR A 99 -7.51 10.17 -25.19
N LEU A 100 -8.36 10.52 -24.22
CA LEU A 100 -9.20 9.54 -23.50
C LEU A 100 -10.18 8.80 -24.42
N HIS A 101 -10.77 9.53 -25.37
CA HIS A 101 -11.65 8.94 -26.38
C HIS A 101 -10.91 7.91 -27.22
N SER A 102 -9.71 8.26 -27.71
CA SER A 102 -8.90 7.39 -28.56
C SER A 102 -8.32 6.20 -27.79
N ALA A 103 -7.99 6.36 -26.51
CA ALA A 103 -7.59 5.28 -25.60
C ALA A 103 -8.77 4.33 -25.27
N GLY A 104 -10.02 4.72 -25.56
CA GLY A 104 -11.21 3.95 -25.18
C GLY A 104 -11.52 4.02 -23.69
N GLU A 105 -11.03 5.06 -23.00
CA GLU A 105 -11.16 5.25 -21.55
C GLU A 105 -11.96 6.52 -21.19
N LEU A 106 -12.59 7.15 -22.18
CA LEU A 106 -13.51 8.26 -21.96
C LEU A 106 -14.68 7.85 -21.05
N GLY A 107 -14.89 8.60 -19.97
CA GLY A 107 -15.93 8.35 -18.97
C GLY A 107 -15.50 7.44 -17.82
N ARG A 108 -14.31 6.84 -17.91
CA ARG A 108 -13.68 6.12 -16.79
C ARG A 108 -13.22 7.12 -15.73
N LYS A 109 -13.17 6.67 -14.47
CA LYS A 109 -12.80 7.51 -13.32
C LYS A 109 -11.79 6.74 -12.47
N PRO A 110 -10.79 7.42 -11.87
CA PRO A 110 -9.91 6.83 -10.88
C PRO A 110 -10.73 6.43 -9.64
N THR A 111 -10.13 5.57 -8.81
CA THR A 111 -10.74 5.08 -7.58
C THR A 111 -11.17 6.25 -6.69
N PRO A 112 -12.48 6.46 -6.47
CA PRO A 112 -12.97 7.59 -5.69
C PRO A 112 -12.62 7.39 -4.20
N THR A 113 -12.53 8.49 -3.45
CA THR A 113 -12.12 8.48 -2.03
C THR A 113 -12.93 7.52 -1.15
N PHE A 114 -14.24 7.40 -1.39
CA PHE A 114 -15.09 6.46 -0.64
C PHE A 114 -14.73 4.99 -0.89
N ILE A 115 -14.32 4.63 -2.12
CA ILE A 115 -13.87 3.25 -2.41
C ILE A 115 -12.53 2.99 -1.74
N TRP A 116 -11.63 3.97 -1.65
CA TRP A 116 -10.41 3.84 -0.84
C TRP A 116 -10.72 3.59 0.64
N ILE A 117 -11.68 4.33 1.23
CA ILE A 117 -12.12 4.08 2.61
C ILE A 117 -12.63 2.64 2.75
N MET A 118 -13.47 2.18 1.81
CA MET A 118 -14.00 0.82 1.81
C MET A 118 -12.90 -0.24 1.67
N ILE A 119 -11.91 -0.03 0.80
CA ILE A 119 -10.72 -0.89 0.67
C ILE A 119 -9.95 -0.95 1.99
N PHE A 120 -9.68 0.18 2.65
CA PHE A 120 -8.97 0.18 3.94
C PHE A 120 -9.76 -0.53 5.03
N THR A 121 -11.08 -0.38 5.06
CA THR A 121 -11.93 -1.15 5.96
C THR A 121 -11.84 -2.66 5.67
N LEU A 122 -11.88 -3.07 4.40
CA LEU A 122 -11.71 -4.48 4.02
C LEU A 122 -10.34 -5.02 4.43
N VAL A 123 -9.26 -4.26 4.24
CA VAL A 123 -7.89 -4.63 4.66
C VAL A 123 -7.83 -4.91 6.15
N ILE A 124 -8.50 -4.09 6.96
CA ILE A 124 -8.52 -4.28 8.41
C ILE A 124 -9.27 -5.56 8.78
N VAL A 125 -10.45 -5.79 8.17
CA VAL A 125 -11.21 -7.03 8.38
C VAL A 125 -10.38 -8.26 8.00
N GLU A 126 -9.69 -8.19 6.87
CA GLU A 126 -8.80 -9.24 6.38
C GLU A 126 -7.60 -9.46 7.31
N ALA A 127 -6.95 -8.38 7.77
CA ALA A 127 -5.84 -8.45 8.72
C ALA A 127 -6.29 -9.09 10.05
N PHE A 128 -7.50 -8.82 10.54
CA PHE A 128 -8.02 -9.53 11.71
C PHE A 128 -8.26 -11.01 11.44
N GLY A 129 -8.79 -11.37 10.27
CA GLY A 129 -8.95 -12.76 9.85
C GLY A 129 -7.61 -13.52 9.83
N PHE A 130 -6.57 -12.90 9.28
CA PHE A 130 -5.22 -13.48 9.28
C PHE A 130 -4.58 -13.51 10.66
N ALA A 131 -4.72 -12.45 11.46
CA ALA A 131 -4.18 -12.41 12.81
C ALA A 131 -4.76 -13.53 13.67
N TYR A 132 -6.08 -13.80 13.54
CA TYR A 132 -6.73 -14.93 14.21
C TYR A 132 -6.12 -16.27 13.79
N VAL A 133 -5.85 -16.47 12.50
CA VAL A 133 -5.25 -17.71 12.00
C VAL A 133 -3.78 -17.85 12.42
N LEU A 134 -3.04 -16.75 12.49
CA LEU A 134 -1.58 -16.76 12.69
C LEU A 134 -1.15 -16.59 14.16
N ALA A 135 -2.07 -16.24 15.07
CA ALA A 135 -1.76 -15.93 16.48
C ALA A 135 -0.92 -17.03 17.15
N GLY A 136 -1.33 -18.29 17.03
CA GLY A 136 -0.62 -19.41 17.66
C GLY A 136 0.75 -19.76 17.06
N PHE A 137 1.13 -19.17 15.92
CA PHE A 137 2.33 -19.56 15.16
C PHE A 137 3.39 -18.45 15.00
N THR A 138 3.01 -17.18 15.14
CA THR A 138 3.84 -16.06 14.66
C THR A 138 5.18 -15.90 15.42
N ILE A 139 5.23 -16.21 16.72
CA ILE A 139 6.47 -16.19 17.52
C ILE A 139 6.46 -17.38 18.50
N PRO A 140 6.92 -18.57 18.08
CA PRO A 140 6.98 -19.73 18.96
C PRO A 140 7.82 -19.44 20.20
N GLY A 141 7.29 -19.73 21.40
CA GLY A 141 7.99 -19.51 22.67
C GLY A 141 7.89 -18.10 23.27
N ALA A 142 7.27 -17.13 22.59
CA ALA A 142 6.92 -15.84 23.21
C ALA A 142 5.63 -15.93 24.05
N SER A 143 5.41 -14.96 24.94
CA SER A 143 4.15 -14.88 25.69
C SER A 143 2.95 -14.71 24.76
N GLU A 144 1.78 -15.19 25.17
CA GLU A 144 0.53 -15.12 24.38
C GLU A 144 0.24 -13.69 23.89
N ALA A 145 0.39 -12.70 24.76
CA ALA A 145 0.21 -11.29 24.41
C ALA A 145 1.20 -10.80 23.33
N THR A 146 2.43 -11.35 23.31
CA THR A 146 3.44 -11.00 22.30
C THR A 146 3.14 -11.69 20.98
N GLN A 147 2.70 -12.95 21.01
CA GLN A 147 2.27 -13.69 19.83
C GLN A 147 1.09 -13.02 19.12
N GLN A 148 0.07 -12.60 19.88
CA GLN A 148 -1.09 -11.88 19.34
C GLN A 148 -0.68 -10.55 18.68
N LYS A 149 0.18 -9.75 19.33
CA LYS A 149 0.69 -8.49 18.76
C LYS A 149 1.52 -8.72 17.49
N GLY A 150 2.37 -9.75 17.49
CA GLY A 150 3.14 -10.15 16.32
C GLY A 150 2.25 -10.56 15.14
N ALA A 151 1.21 -11.36 15.41
CA ALA A 151 0.28 -11.84 14.39
C ALA A 151 -0.49 -10.70 13.72
N ILE A 152 -0.91 -9.68 14.48
CA ILE A 152 -1.55 -8.47 13.93
C ILE A 152 -0.59 -7.75 12.97
N GLY A 153 0.69 -7.61 13.35
CA GLY A 153 1.69 -6.95 12.50
C GLY A 153 1.92 -7.69 11.18
N VAL A 154 2.14 -9.00 11.25
CA VAL A 154 2.34 -9.85 10.05
C VAL A 154 1.09 -9.85 9.17
N ALA A 155 -0.10 -9.98 9.78
CA ALA A 155 -1.36 -9.97 9.07
C ALA A 155 -1.63 -8.65 8.34
N ALA A 156 -1.34 -7.51 8.97
CA ALA A 156 -1.48 -6.20 8.34
C ALA A 156 -0.55 -6.05 7.13
N MET A 157 0.71 -6.52 7.24
CA MET A 157 1.65 -6.50 6.12
C MET A 157 1.17 -7.36 4.95
N LEU A 158 0.66 -8.58 5.22
CA LEU A 158 0.11 -9.46 4.20
C LEU A 158 -1.11 -8.84 3.51
N ALA A 159 -2.04 -8.25 4.26
CA ALA A 159 -3.25 -7.63 3.72
C ALA A 159 -2.92 -6.41 2.82
N ILE A 160 -1.97 -5.56 3.22
CA ILE A 160 -1.51 -4.43 2.40
C ILE A 160 -0.90 -4.94 1.08
N LEU A 161 -0.05 -5.97 1.15
CA LEU A 161 0.57 -6.56 -0.03
C LEU A 161 -0.46 -7.18 -0.98
N LEU A 162 -1.48 -7.86 -0.45
CA LEU A 162 -2.57 -8.44 -1.22
C LEU A 162 -3.40 -7.38 -1.94
N VAL A 163 -3.73 -6.27 -1.28
CA VAL A 163 -4.43 -5.16 -1.94
C VAL A 163 -3.61 -4.57 -3.08
N TRP A 164 -2.30 -4.41 -2.90
CA TRP A 164 -1.43 -3.95 -3.98
C TRP A 164 -1.42 -4.92 -5.17
N LEU A 165 -1.24 -6.23 -4.93
CA LEU A 165 -1.23 -7.26 -5.98
C LEU A 165 -2.57 -7.40 -6.70
N THR A 166 -3.68 -7.38 -5.96
CA THR A 166 -5.03 -7.47 -6.54
C THR A 166 -5.36 -6.24 -7.39
N HIS A 167 -4.97 -5.04 -6.96
CA HIS A 167 -5.12 -3.83 -7.77
C HIS A 167 -4.30 -3.91 -9.06
N LEU A 168 -3.04 -4.35 -8.99
CA LEU A 168 -2.18 -4.57 -10.17
C LEU A 168 -2.76 -5.61 -11.14
N THR A 169 -3.37 -6.67 -10.62
CA THR A 169 -4.08 -7.68 -11.42
C THR A 169 -5.29 -7.07 -12.12
N GLY A 170 -6.09 -6.27 -11.41
CA GLY A 170 -7.23 -5.56 -11.99
C GLY A 170 -6.82 -4.68 -13.18
N GLN A 171 -5.73 -3.92 -13.03
CA GLN A 171 -5.17 -3.09 -14.10
C GLN A 171 -4.74 -3.92 -15.33
N GLU A 172 -4.03 -5.03 -15.10
CA GLU A 172 -3.61 -5.93 -16.19
C GLU A 172 -4.80 -6.52 -16.94
N LEU A 173 -5.84 -6.95 -16.21
CA LEU A 173 -7.05 -7.50 -16.80
C LEU A 173 -7.80 -6.45 -17.63
N HIS A 174 -7.91 -5.21 -17.14
CA HIS A 174 -8.50 -4.12 -17.93
C HIS A 174 -7.71 -3.88 -19.22
N LYS A 175 -6.37 -3.75 -19.14
CA LYS A 175 -5.52 -3.60 -20.32
C LYS A 175 -5.73 -4.75 -21.32
N ASN A 176 -5.84 -5.97 -20.83
CA ASN A 176 -6.11 -7.14 -21.68
C ASN A 176 -7.48 -7.08 -22.38
N THR A 177 -8.51 -6.47 -21.78
CA THR A 177 -9.80 -6.26 -22.44
C THR A 177 -9.66 -5.32 -23.64
N LEU A 178 -8.85 -4.26 -23.51
CA LEU A 178 -8.55 -3.32 -24.59
C LEU A 178 -7.74 -4.00 -25.69
N ILE A 179 -6.70 -4.77 -25.34
CA ILE A 179 -5.90 -5.53 -26.33
C ILE A 179 -6.79 -6.51 -27.11
N LYS A 180 -7.70 -7.22 -26.43
CA LYS A 180 -8.67 -8.12 -27.10
C LYS A 180 -9.59 -7.35 -28.06
N LYS A 181 -10.03 -6.15 -27.67
CA LYS A 181 -10.83 -5.25 -28.51
C LYS A 181 -10.05 -4.79 -29.75
N ILE A 182 -8.80 -4.36 -29.60
CA ILE A 182 -7.88 -4.00 -30.70
C ILE A 182 -7.76 -5.15 -31.70
N ARG A 183 -7.44 -6.36 -31.21
CA ARG A 183 -7.25 -7.53 -32.08
C ARG A 183 -8.53 -7.92 -32.83
N ARG A 184 -9.70 -7.75 -32.20
CA ARG A 184 -11.00 -7.99 -32.84
C ARG A 184 -11.26 -7.00 -33.97
N TRP A 185 -11.04 -5.71 -33.73
CA TRP A 185 -11.17 -4.66 -34.74
C TRP A 185 -10.19 -4.87 -35.89
N TYR A 186 -8.92 -5.14 -35.57
CA TYR A 186 -7.90 -5.49 -36.54
C TYR A 186 -8.30 -6.65 -37.45
N LYS A 187 -8.87 -7.74 -36.89
CA LYS A 187 -9.33 -8.89 -37.68
C LYS A 187 -10.51 -8.52 -38.59
N ASN A 188 -11.43 -7.70 -38.10
CA ASN A 188 -12.62 -7.31 -38.85
C ASN A 188 -12.27 -6.38 -40.03
N ASP A 189 -11.41 -5.39 -39.80
CA ASP A 189 -11.02 -4.42 -40.84
C ASP A 189 -10.20 -5.09 -41.97
N ASN A 190 -9.48 -6.17 -41.65
CA ASN A 190 -8.68 -6.92 -42.63
C ASN A 190 -9.40 -8.14 -43.23
N ALA A 191 -10.68 -8.38 -42.89
CA ALA A 191 -11.42 -9.56 -43.34
C ALA A 191 -11.66 -9.62 -44.87
N GLY A 192 -11.40 -8.53 -45.61
CA GLY A 192 -11.59 -8.41 -47.06
C GLY A 192 -10.31 -8.33 -47.91
N GLY A 193 -9.12 -8.45 -47.30
CA GLY A 193 -7.85 -8.75 -47.98
C GLY A 193 -7.47 -7.90 -49.20
N SER A 194 -6.98 -6.68 -48.98
CA SER A 194 -6.12 -6.00 -49.98
C SER A 194 -5.11 -5.00 -49.39
N ASN A 195 -5.29 -4.53 -48.15
CA ASN A 195 -4.38 -3.57 -47.52
C ASN A 195 -4.08 -3.94 -46.06
N TRP A 196 -3.24 -4.96 -45.85
CA TRP A 196 -2.85 -5.43 -44.53
C TRP A 196 -1.83 -4.46 -43.92
N ARG A 197 -2.25 -3.67 -42.94
CA ARG A 197 -1.34 -2.91 -42.08
C ARG A 197 -0.88 -3.82 -40.95
N ASP A 198 0.43 -3.87 -40.65
CA ASP A 198 0.92 -4.62 -39.50
C ASP A 198 0.31 -4.11 -38.18
N LEU A 199 -0.08 -5.04 -37.30
CA LEU A 199 -0.59 -4.70 -35.96
C LEU A 199 0.58 -4.35 -35.03
N LYS A 200 1.11 -3.14 -35.21
CA LYS A 200 2.14 -2.54 -34.37
C LYS A 200 1.78 -1.07 -34.07
N PRO A 201 2.23 -0.51 -32.94
CA PRO A 201 2.14 0.93 -32.69
C PRO A 201 2.86 1.74 -33.78
N ASP A 202 2.46 2.99 -33.94
CA ASP A 202 3.20 3.97 -34.72
C ASP A 202 4.59 4.23 -34.11
N GLU A 203 5.56 4.63 -34.93
CA GLU A 203 6.93 4.91 -34.49
C GLU A 203 7.00 6.12 -33.56
N GLN A 204 6.15 7.11 -33.83
CA GLN A 204 6.00 8.28 -32.97
C GLN A 204 5.16 7.92 -31.74
N LEU A 205 5.70 8.26 -30.56
CA LEU A 205 4.99 8.12 -29.31
C LEU A 205 3.85 9.16 -29.25
N ILE A 206 2.62 8.68 -29.07
CA ILE A 206 1.46 9.54 -28.90
C ILE A 206 1.23 9.83 -27.40
N THR A 207 1.33 11.10 -27.06
CA THR A 207 1.07 11.73 -25.77
C THR A 207 -0.23 12.54 -25.84
N ILE A 208 -0.59 13.23 -24.75
CA ILE A 208 -1.72 14.18 -24.72
C ILE A 208 -1.47 15.33 -25.70
N ASP A 209 -0.29 15.95 -25.64
CA ASP A 209 0.06 17.17 -26.39
C ASP A 209 0.15 16.97 -27.92
N ASN A 210 0.31 15.72 -28.39
CA ASN A 210 0.38 15.40 -29.81
C ASN A 210 -0.72 14.41 -30.24
N THR A 211 -1.83 14.39 -29.51
CA THR A 211 -2.86 13.35 -29.65
C THR A 211 -3.55 13.33 -31.04
N PHE A 212 -3.43 14.40 -31.81
CA PHE A 212 -4.02 14.52 -33.14
C PHE A 212 -3.10 13.97 -34.26
N ASP A 213 -1.83 13.68 -33.97
CA ASP A 213 -0.86 13.23 -34.98
C ASP A 213 -1.23 11.88 -35.61
N ASP A 214 -1.99 11.05 -34.87
CA ASP A 214 -2.49 9.76 -35.34
C ASP A 214 -3.96 9.77 -35.77
N GLU A 215 -4.56 10.95 -36.00
CA GLU A 215 -5.98 11.07 -36.37
C GLU A 215 -6.33 10.32 -37.67
N LYS A 216 -5.38 10.25 -38.62
CA LYS A 216 -5.53 9.51 -39.88
C LYS A 216 -5.45 7.99 -39.72
N SER A 217 -4.92 7.50 -38.59
CA SER A 217 -4.81 6.07 -38.33
C SER A 217 -6.17 5.47 -37.95
N PRO A 218 -6.42 4.18 -38.27
CA PRO A 218 -7.61 3.48 -37.83
C PRO A 218 -7.79 3.53 -36.30
N ASN A 219 -9.04 3.47 -35.82
CA ASN A 219 -9.35 3.57 -34.38
C ASN A 219 -8.61 2.55 -33.51
N TYR A 220 -8.37 1.32 -34.01
CA TYR A 220 -7.64 0.31 -33.26
C TYR A 220 -6.15 0.62 -33.12
N ILE A 221 -5.54 1.31 -34.10
CA ILE A 221 -4.16 1.81 -34.03
C ILE A 221 -4.08 2.99 -33.07
N ARG A 222 -5.03 3.93 -33.15
CA ARG A 222 -5.11 5.06 -32.22
C ARG A 222 -5.16 4.57 -30.77
N MET A 223 -6.00 3.57 -30.50
CA MET A 223 -6.05 2.96 -29.17
C MET A 223 -4.72 2.26 -28.81
N LEU A 224 -4.10 1.54 -29.76
CA LEU A 224 -2.82 0.86 -29.58
C LEU A 224 -1.68 1.83 -29.23
N ASN A 225 -1.62 2.98 -29.89
CA ASN A 225 -0.62 4.03 -29.69
C ASN A 225 -0.67 4.68 -28.30
N ARG A 226 -1.69 4.41 -27.49
CA ARG A 226 -1.85 4.96 -26.14
C ARG A 226 -1.63 3.90 -25.06
N LEU A 227 -1.50 2.63 -25.44
CA LEU A 227 -1.31 1.50 -24.52
C LEU A 227 0.15 1.02 -24.51
N ASP A 228 0.61 0.58 -23.35
CA ASP A 228 1.86 -0.15 -23.21
C ASP A 228 1.65 -1.65 -23.48
N VAL A 229 2.08 -2.10 -24.66
CA VAL A 229 1.85 -3.44 -25.20
C VAL A 229 3.18 -4.13 -25.54
N ASN A 230 3.19 -5.46 -25.51
CA ASN A 230 4.30 -6.24 -26.04
C ASN A 230 4.33 -6.23 -27.58
N ASP A 231 5.46 -6.65 -28.16
CA ASP A 231 5.70 -6.72 -29.60
C ASP A 231 4.65 -7.53 -30.39
N LYS A 232 3.99 -8.50 -29.74
CA LYS A 232 2.99 -9.37 -30.38
C LYS A 232 1.56 -8.82 -30.24
N VAL A 233 1.39 -7.70 -29.54
CA VAL A 233 0.10 -7.10 -29.17
C VAL A 233 -0.85 -8.15 -28.61
N LYS A 234 -0.36 -8.95 -27.65
CA LYS A 234 -1.12 -10.04 -27.00
C LYS A 234 -1.38 -9.73 -25.53
N ALA A 235 -2.48 -10.28 -25.02
CA ALA A 235 -2.80 -10.22 -23.60
C ALA A 235 -1.70 -10.91 -22.78
N THR A 236 -1.30 -10.29 -21.67
CA THR A 236 -0.33 -10.82 -20.71
C THR A 236 -1.02 -11.06 -19.40
N TYR A 237 -0.69 -12.15 -18.71
CA TYR A 237 -1.29 -12.52 -17.44
C TYR A 237 -0.25 -12.68 -16.34
N THR A 238 0.91 -12.01 -16.49
CA THR A 238 2.05 -12.21 -15.60
C THR A 238 1.72 -11.74 -14.19
N LYS A 239 1.12 -10.54 -14.05
CA LYS A 239 0.74 -9.99 -12.73
C LYS A 239 -0.41 -10.81 -12.13
N THR A 240 -1.35 -11.22 -12.97
CA THR A 240 -2.49 -12.07 -12.60
C THR A 240 -2.04 -13.42 -12.06
N ILE A 241 -1.18 -14.13 -12.79
CA ILE A 241 -0.68 -15.46 -12.40
C ILE A 241 0.12 -15.36 -11.10
N LEU A 242 1.03 -14.37 -10.99
CA LEU A 242 1.78 -14.13 -9.76
C LEU A 242 0.86 -13.90 -8.56
N THR A 243 -0.16 -13.06 -8.74
CA THR A 243 -1.13 -12.75 -7.68
C THR A 243 -1.96 -13.99 -7.29
N LEU A 244 -2.42 -14.78 -8.25
CA LEU A 244 -3.16 -16.01 -7.97
C LEU A 244 -2.30 -17.07 -7.26
N ILE A 245 -1.03 -17.21 -7.64
CA ILE A 245 -0.07 -18.08 -6.93
C ILE A 245 0.10 -17.57 -5.50
N PHE A 246 0.27 -16.26 -5.31
CA PHE A 246 0.45 -15.68 -3.99
C PHE A 246 -0.79 -15.88 -3.10
N ILE A 247 -1.99 -15.61 -3.62
CA ILE A 247 -3.27 -15.87 -2.93
C ILE A 247 -3.37 -17.36 -2.57
N GLY A 248 -3.05 -18.26 -3.51
CA GLY A 248 -3.06 -19.69 -3.26
C GLY A 248 -2.07 -20.12 -2.17
N ALA A 249 -0.85 -19.60 -2.20
CA ALA A 249 0.18 -19.87 -1.20
C ALA A 249 -0.24 -19.37 0.20
N VAL A 250 -0.80 -18.16 0.29
CA VAL A 250 -1.32 -17.62 1.55
C VAL A 250 -2.51 -18.45 2.06
N ALA A 251 -3.45 -18.82 1.19
CA ALA A 251 -4.60 -19.64 1.58
C ALA A 251 -4.17 -21.02 2.09
N ILE A 252 -3.26 -21.70 1.38
CA ILE A 252 -2.73 -23.01 1.80
C ILE A 252 -1.94 -22.87 3.11
N GLY A 253 -1.06 -21.87 3.21
CA GLY A 253 -0.26 -21.62 4.41
C GLY A 253 -1.13 -21.32 5.63
N ALA A 254 -2.15 -20.47 5.48
CA ALA A 254 -3.11 -20.17 6.53
C ALA A 254 -3.89 -21.43 6.97
N THR A 255 -4.32 -22.26 6.01
CA THR A 255 -5.01 -23.52 6.28
C THR A 255 -4.13 -24.49 7.06
N TYR A 256 -2.87 -24.63 6.63
CA TYR A 256 -1.90 -25.49 7.28
C TYR A 256 -1.62 -25.05 8.72
N ILE A 257 -1.35 -23.76 8.93
CA ILE A 257 -1.11 -23.20 10.27
C ILE A 257 -2.33 -23.43 11.16
N ARG A 258 -3.55 -23.12 10.68
CA ARG A 258 -4.76 -23.32 11.48
C ARG A 258 -4.98 -24.79 11.83
N HIS A 259 -4.75 -25.69 10.88
CA HIS A 259 -4.89 -27.13 11.12
C HIS A 259 -3.98 -27.60 12.26
N ILE A 260 -2.72 -27.15 12.28
CA ILE A 260 -1.79 -27.43 13.39
C ILE A 260 -2.29 -26.82 14.70
N THR A 261 -2.72 -25.56 14.68
CA THR A 261 -3.22 -24.89 15.89
C THR A 261 -4.44 -25.62 16.48
N LEU A 262 -5.39 -26.07 15.65
CA LEU A 262 -6.54 -26.86 16.09
C LEU A 262 -6.14 -28.19 16.73
N GLN A 263 -5.15 -28.90 16.16
CA GLN A 263 -4.64 -30.12 16.78
C GLN A 263 -4.03 -29.86 18.15
N ASN A 264 -3.27 -28.77 18.29
CA ASN A 264 -2.69 -28.37 19.57
C ASN A 264 -3.78 -27.97 20.58
N GLU A 265 -4.79 -27.20 20.17
CA GLU A 265 -5.94 -26.82 21.00
C GLU A 265 -6.69 -28.06 21.55
N ILE A 266 -6.96 -29.06 20.68
CA ILE A 266 -7.63 -30.31 21.08
C ILE A 266 -6.73 -31.14 22.02
N ALA A 267 -5.43 -31.24 21.73
CA ALA A 267 -4.49 -31.99 22.58
C ALA A 267 -4.40 -31.40 23.99
N SER A 268 -4.29 -30.08 24.11
CA SER A 268 -4.26 -29.38 25.40
C SER A 268 -5.60 -29.49 26.16
N ALA A 269 -6.73 -29.45 25.45
CA ALA A 269 -8.04 -29.67 26.06
C ALA A 269 -8.18 -31.10 26.63
N HIS A 270 -7.65 -32.10 25.92
CA HIS A 270 -7.64 -33.48 26.39
C HIS A 270 -6.71 -33.69 27.60
N GLU A 271 -5.51 -33.08 27.60
CA GLU A 271 -4.58 -33.14 28.72
C GLU A 271 -5.17 -32.50 30.00
N SER A 272 -5.79 -31.33 29.88
CA SER A 272 -6.48 -30.67 31.00
C SER A 272 -7.66 -31.48 31.52
N ALA A 273 -8.43 -32.14 30.65
CA ALA A 273 -9.46 -33.08 31.07
C ALA A 273 -8.86 -34.29 31.83
N ILE A 274 -7.79 -34.90 31.32
CA ILE A 274 -7.11 -36.03 31.98
C ILE A 274 -6.54 -35.62 33.35
N ASN A 275 -5.97 -34.42 33.47
CA ASN A 275 -5.43 -33.93 34.73
C ASN A 275 -6.53 -33.72 35.79
N ILE A 276 -7.73 -33.26 35.39
CA ILE A 276 -8.90 -33.19 36.29
C ILE A 276 -9.34 -34.59 36.75
N PHE A 277 -9.25 -35.61 35.88
CA PHE A 277 -9.58 -37.00 36.24
C PHE A 277 -8.48 -37.70 37.07
N ASN A 278 -7.21 -37.28 36.98
CA ASN A 278 -6.11 -37.85 37.76
C ASN A 278 -5.93 -37.19 39.14
N ASP A 279 -6.33 -35.92 39.33
CA ASP A 279 -6.34 -35.28 40.66
C ASP A 279 -7.45 -35.84 41.58
N ASP A 280 -8.41 -36.59 41.03
CA ASP A 280 -9.41 -37.39 41.76
C ASP A 280 -8.94 -38.85 41.99
N ALA A 281 -7.62 -39.10 42.00
CA ALA A 281 -7.06 -40.33 42.55
C ALA A 281 -7.29 -40.39 44.07
N SER A 282 -8.46 -40.90 44.44
CA SER A 282 -8.91 -41.36 45.76
C SER A 282 -7.87 -41.29 46.91
N PRO A 283 -8.13 -40.49 47.97
CA PRO A 283 -7.34 -40.48 49.20
C PRO A 283 -7.39 -41.79 50.02
N PHE A 284 -8.10 -42.82 49.53
CA PHE A 284 -8.41 -44.06 50.26
C PHE A 284 -7.77 -45.31 49.63
N GLY A 285 -6.76 -45.17 48.78
CA GLY A 285 -6.02 -46.29 48.18
C GLY A 285 -5.05 -47.03 49.11
N ASN A 286 -4.92 -46.62 50.38
CA ASN A 286 -4.14 -47.33 51.40
C ASN A 286 -5.06 -47.97 52.44
N ALA A 287 -5.44 -49.23 52.24
CA ALA A 287 -5.70 -50.19 53.32
C ALA A 287 -5.90 -51.63 52.78
N SER A 288 -4.86 -52.43 52.97
CA SER A 288 -4.89 -53.83 53.45
C SER A 288 -5.26 -54.98 52.50
N THR A 289 -4.25 -55.80 52.20
CA THR A 289 -4.11 -57.14 52.82
C THR A 289 -2.63 -57.47 52.98
N ASP A 290 -2.21 -57.69 54.23
CA ASP A 290 -0.94 -58.30 54.65
C ASP A 290 -0.82 -59.74 54.12
N ASP A 291 0.42 -60.17 53.87
CA ASP A 291 0.96 -61.45 54.40
C ASP A 291 2.49 -61.50 54.17
N ASP A 292 3.21 -61.10 55.22
CA ASP A 292 4.25 -61.86 55.93
C ASP A 292 5.46 -62.52 55.19
N MET A 293 6.64 -62.34 55.81
CA MET A 293 7.83 -63.21 55.77
C MET A 293 8.66 -63.30 54.47
N GLY A 294 9.54 -62.32 54.25
CA GLY A 294 10.63 -62.40 53.25
C GLY A 294 11.98 -61.82 53.66
N ALA A 295 12.15 -61.42 54.93
CA ALA A 295 13.44 -60.99 55.48
C ALA A 295 14.20 -62.16 56.14
N LEU A 296 14.41 -63.25 55.40
CA LEU A 296 15.18 -64.41 55.87
C LEU A 296 15.82 -65.07 54.64
N PHE A 297 17.16 -65.09 54.57
CA PHE A 297 18.03 -65.58 53.47
C PHE A 297 18.07 -64.63 52.25
N GLY A 298 19.17 -63.99 51.85
CA GLY A 298 20.59 -64.11 52.14
C GLY A 298 21.37 -63.49 50.94
N ASP A 299 22.66 -63.20 51.18
CA ASP A 299 23.71 -62.73 50.25
C ASP A 299 23.59 -61.29 49.72
N ASP A 300 24.38 -60.33 50.21
CA ASP A 300 25.84 -60.15 50.05
C ASP A 300 26.18 -59.77 48.60
N ASP A 301 26.42 -58.48 48.33
CA ASP A 301 27.80 -57.99 48.33
C ASP A 301 27.88 -56.46 48.15
N THR A 302 29.02 -55.97 48.59
CA THR A 302 29.38 -54.60 48.93
C THR A 302 30.01 -53.83 47.75
N LYS A 303 29.83 -52.49 47.69
CA LYS A 303 30.89 -51.44 47.76
C LYS A 303 30.59 -50.14 47.00
N GLY A 304 30.81 -49.02 47.72
CA GLY A 304 31.24 -47.69 47.24
C GLY A 304 30.17 -46.87 46.51
N ALA A 305 29.54 -45.80 47.03
CA ALA A 305 30.03 -44.71 47.87
C ALA A 305 31.33 -44.08 47.34
N GLU A 306 31.19 -43.22 46.34
CA GLU A 306 31.92 -41.95 46.09
C GLU A 306 31.70 -41.55 44.62
N ASP A 307 30.73 -40.67 44.34
CA ASP A 307 30.76 -39.72 43.20
C ASP A 307 29.53 -38.76 43.17
N ASP A 308 28.86 -38.57 44.30
CA ASP A 308 27.62 -37.79 44.42
C ASP A 308 27.83 -36.26 44.53
N LEU A 309 28.95 -35.72 44.02
CA LEU A 309 29.23 -34.27 44.12
C LEU A 309 29.86 -33.64 42.87
N ALA A 310 29.76 -34.29 41.70
CA ALA A 310 30.27 -33.76 40.43
C ALA A 310 29.22 -33.61 39.32
N SER A 311 27.97 -34.07 39.52
CA SER A 311 26.91 -34.01 38.49
C SER A 311 26.07 -32.71 38.51
N LEU A 312 26.34 -31.78 39.43
CA LEU A 312 25.52 -30.58 39.61
C LEU A 312 25.90 -29.38 38.71
N PHE A 313 27.03 -29.44 37.97
CA PHE A 313 27.45 -28.34 37.09
C PHE A 313 28.18 -28.81 35.83
N GLY A 314 27.40 -29.09 34.78
CA GLY A 314 27.82 -28.90 33.39
C GLY A 314 28.32 -30.12 32.63
N GLY A 315 27.82 -30.26 31.39
CA GLY A 315 28.51 -30.99 30.32
C GLY A 315 27.72 -32.12 29.69
N ASP A 316 27.21 -31.82 28.50
CA ASP A 316 26.92 -32.73 27.38
C ASP A 316 25.67 -33.62 27.40
N ALA A 317 24.94 -33.49 26.27
CA ALA A 317 23.71 -34.16 25.91
C ALA A 317 23.87 -35.69 25.78
N PRO A 318 22.75 -36.41 25.91
CA PRO A 318 22.50 -37.47 24.95
C PRO A 318 21.10 -37.41 24.32
N ASP A 319 21.13 -37.74 23.03
CA ASP A 319 20.09 -38.25 22.16
C ASP A 319 18.72 -38.61 22.75
N THR A 320 17.73 -37.88 22.22
CA THR A 320 16.45 -38.38 21.69
C THR A 320 16.03 -39.82 22.10
N SER A 321 15.47 -39.94 23.29
CA SER A 321 14.56 -41.03 23.61
C SER A 321 13.24 -40.86 22.84
N LYS A 322 12.95 -41.84 21.97
CA LYS A 322 11.63 -42.07 21.37
C LYS A 322 10.54 -42.06 22.45
N PRO A 323 9.43 -41.30 22.31
CA PRO A 323 8.23 -41.64 23.05
C PRO A 323 7.67 -42.94 22.45
N SER A 324 7.53 -43.92 23.34
CA SER A 324 6.91 -45.21 23.08
C SER A 324 5.52 -45.01 22.45
N SER A 325 5.38 -45.49 21.21
CA SER A 325 4.08 -45.82 20.63
C SER A 325 3.44 -46.88 21.51
N ASN A 326 2.35 -46.53 22.20
CA ASN A 326 1.14 -47.35 22.36
C ASN A 326 0.24 -46.72 23.44
N ASN A 327 -0.49 -45.68 23.04
CA ASN A 327 -1.83 -45.38 23.55
C ASN A 327 -2.54 -44.57 22.47
N ALA A 328 -3.09 -45.28 21.48
CA ALA A 328 -4.07 -44.70 20.58
C ALA A 328 -5.34 -44.42 21.39
N SER A 329 -5.43 -43.23 21.99
CA SER A 329 -6.72 -42.69 22.38
C SER A 329 -7.53 -42.55 21.09
N LYS A 330 -8.55 -43.40 20.93
CA LYS A 330 -9.57 -43.19 19.89
C LYS A 330 -10.17 -41.80 20.14
N LEU A 331 -9.96 -40.88 19.20
CA LEU A 331 -10.69 -39.60 19.14
C LEU A 331 -12.17 -39.89 19.40
N THR A 332 -12.76 -39.23 20.40
CA THR A 332 -14.18 -39.42 20.70
C THR A 332 -15.01 -38.79 19.58
N ASN A 333 -16.28 -39.21 19.43
CA ASN A 333 -17.17 -38.61 18.43
C ASN A 333 -17.39 -37.10 18.67
N GLU A 334 -17.19 -36.62 19.90
CA GLU A 334 -17.18 -35.20 20.26
C GLU A 334 -15.92 -34.49 19.75
N ASP A 335 -14.73 -35.08 19.85
CA ASP A 335 -13.50 -34.53 19.26
C ASP A 335 -13.61 -34.42 17.73
N ILE A 336 -14.19 -35.45 17.09
CA ILE A 336 -14.43 -35.45 15.63
C ILE A 336 -15.48 -34.41 15.24
N ASN A 337 -16.53 -34.21 16.06
CA ASN A 337 -17.55 -33.20 15.79
C ASN A 337 -17.06 -31.77 16.07
N ASN A 338 -16.23 -31.56 17.11
CA ASN A 338 -15.58 -30.28 17.39
C ASN A 338 -14.54 -29.93 16.32
N GLN A 339 -13.77 -30.93 15.85
CA GLN A 339 -12.86 -30.76 14.71
C GLN A 339 -13.64 -30.39 13.44
N LYS A 340 -14.75 -31.08 13.15
CA LYS A 340 -15.64 -30.74 12.01
C LYS A 340 -16.31 -29.36 12.13
N GLY A 341 -16.64 -28.92 13.35
CA GLY A 341 -17.21 -27.58 13.60
C GLY A 341 -16.19 -26.45 13.46
N GLY A 342 -14.96 -26.66 13.94
CA GLY A 342 -13.82 -25.77 13.70
C GLY A 342 -13.45 -25.66 12.23
N ASP A 343 -13.50 -26.79 11.51
CA ASP A 343 -13.25 -26.86 10.06
C ASP A 343 -14.29 -26.06 9.26
N ALA A 344 -15.57 -26.10 9.65
CA ALA A 344 -16.64 -25.37 8.95
C ALA A 344 -16.45 -23.83 9.04
N THR A 345 -16.09 -23.32 10.23
CA THR A 345 -15.83 -21.88 10.43
C THR A 345 -14.62 -21.43 9.61
N PHE A 346 -13.61 -22.29 9.51
CA PHE A 346 -12.42 -22.02 8.72
C PHE A 346 -12.71 -21.98 7.21
N VAL A 347 -13.53 -22.90 6.70
CA VAL A 347 -13.98 -22.88 5.30
C VAL A 347 -14.71 -21.57 4.97
N ILE A 348 -15.57 -21.09 5.87
CA ILE A 348 -16.25 -19.80 5.69
C ILE A 348 -15.23 -18.64 5.63
N LEU A 349 -14.23 -18.62 6.51
CA LEU A 349 -13.19 -17.60 6.51
C LEU A 349 -12.36 -17.63 5.21
N GLY A 350 -12.02 -18.82 4.72
CA GLY A 350 -11.32 -19.00 3.44
C GLY A 350 -12.16 -18.54 2.23
N LEU A 351 -13.46 -18.82 2.21
CA LEU A 351 -14.36 -18.33 1.17
C LEU A 351 -14.48 -16.80 1.22
N LEU A 352 -14.59 -16.21 2.41
CA LEU A 352 -14.62 -14.77 2.61
C LEU A 352 -13.32 -14.13 2.11
N PHE A 353 -12.17 -14.73 2.43
CA PHE A 353 -10.87 -14.29 1.93
C PHE A 353 -10.84 -14.24 0.39
N VAL A 354 -11.23 -15.32 -0.29
CA VAL A 354 -11.30 -15.37 -1.76
C VAL A 354 -12.25 -14.31 -2.31
N PHE A 355 -13.40 -14.11 -1.67
CA PHE A 355 -14.36 -13.10 -2.07
C PHE A 355 -13.78 -11.67 -1.99
N ILE A 356 -13.06 -11.34 -0.91
CA ILE A 356 -12.37 -10.06 -0.77
C ILE A 356 -11.30 -9.89 -1.87
N GLN A 357 -10.54 -10.94 -2.19
CA GLN A 357 -9.54 -10.85 -3.28
C GLN A 357 -10.19 -10.56 -4.63
N ILE A 358 -11.34 -11.19 -4.92
CA ILE A 358 -12.10 -10.94 -6.15
C ILE A 358 -12.58 -9.48 -6.18
N LEU A 359 -13.07 -8.94 -5.07
CA LEU A 359 -13.46 -7.52 -4.97
C LEU A 359 -12.28 -6.58 -5.19
N GLY A 360 -11.10 -6.89 -4.64
CA GLY A 360 -9.87 -6.12 -4.86
C GLY A 360 -9.50 -6.06 -6.34
N ILE A 361 -9.53 -7.22 -7.02
CA ILE A 361 -9.30 -7.32 -8.47
C ILE A 361 -10.36 -6.53 -9.24
N PHE A 362 -11.63 -6.62 -8.85
CA PHE A 362 -12.73 -5.89 -9.47
C PHE A 362 -12.54 -4.38 -9.37
N PHE A 363 -12.15 -3.85 -8.19
CA PHE A 363 -11.88 -2.42 -8.03
C PHE A 363 -10.72 -1.96 -8.91
N GLY A 364 -9.61 -2.70 -8.95
CA GLY A 364 -8.51 -2.40 -9.87
C GLY A 364 -8.96 -2.43 -11.34
N MET A 365 -9.80 -3.39 -11.73
CA MET A 365 -10.30 -3.52 -13.10
C MET A 365 -11.30 -2.43 -13.48
N HIS A 366 -12.06 -1.86 -12.54
CA HIS A 366 -13.06 -0.84 -12.85
C HIS A 366 -12.48 0.59 -12.80
N TYR A 367 -11.57 0.86 -11.87
CA TYR A 367 -11.12 2.21 -11.54
C TYR A 367 -9.69 2.54 -11.98
N ASP A 368 -8.86 1.57 -12.37
CA ASP A 368 -7.50 1.84 -12.85
C ASP A 368 -7.47 2.13 -14.36
N TYR A 369 -6.42 2.77 -14.85
CA TYR A 369 -6.24 3.10 -16.28
C TYR A 369 -5.23 2.16 -16.95
N ALA A 370 -5.44 1.90 -18.24
CA ALA A 370 -4.53 1.12 -19.07
C ALA A 370 -3.66 1.97 -20.00
N GLY A 371 -4.15 3.15 -20.42
CA GLY A 371 -3.37 4.08 -21.23
C GLY A 371 -2.26 4.78 -20.44
N ARG A 372 -1.15 5.07 -21.13
CA ARG A 372 0.06 5.65 -20.53
C ARG A 372 -0.23 6.96 -19.79
N GLU A 373 -1.00 7.84 -20.42
CA GLU A 373 -1.32 9.17 -19.89
C GLU A 373 -2.83 9.33 -19.62
N SER A 374 -3.61 8.25 -19.64
CA SER A 374 -5.07 8.34 -19.44
C SER A 374 -5.44 8.88 -18.06
N LYS A 375 -4.63 8.58 -17.03
CA LYS A 375 -4.84 9.14 -15.69
C LYS A 375 -4.63 10.65 -15.68
N GLU A 376 -3.58 11.12 -16.34
CA GLU A 376 -3.24 12.54 -16.43
C GLU A 376 -4.26 13.32 -17.28
N ALA A 377 -4.67 12.76 -18.42
CA ALA A 377 -5.74 13.29 -19.25
C ALA A 377 -7.07 13.40 -18.47
N TYR A 378 -7.38 12.39 -17.64
CA TYR A 378 -8.53 12.47 -16.75
C TYR A 378 -8.38 13.55 -15.68
N GLU A 379 -7.21 13.65 -15.04
CA GLU A 379 -6.95 14.67 -14.02
C GLU A 379 -7.12 16.09 -14.58
N CYS A 380 -6.73 16.30 -15.85
CA CYS A 380 -7.00 17.54 -16.58
C CYS A 380 -8.51 17.84 -16.70
N LEU A 381 -9.33 16.86 -17.07
CA LEU A 381 -10.77 17.08 -17.32
C LEU A 381 -11.66 16.95 -16.07
N LYS A 382 -11.13 16.42 -14.96
CA LYS A 382 -11.91 16.07 -13.77
C LYS A 382 -12.67 17.28 -13.23
N GLY A 383 -14.00 17.14 -13.12
CA GLY A 383 -14.86 18.15 -12.52
C GLY A 383 -15.45 19.17 -13.50
N PHE A 384 -15.16 19.05 -14.81
CA PHE A 384 -15.67 19.98 -15.83
C PHE A 384 -16.52 19.27 -16.87
N SER A 385 -17.77 19.73 -17.02
CA SER A 385 -18.66 19.31 -18.11
C SER A 385 -18.58 20.24 -19.33
N THR A 386 -18.05 21.45 -19.15
CA THR A 386 -17.94 22.46 -20.21
C THR A 386 -16.54 23.06 -20.25
N LYS A 387 -16.09 23.37 -21.47
CA LYS A 387 -14.81 24.03 -21.72
C LYS A 387 -14.68 25.39 -21.02
N LYS A 388 -15.78 26.15 -20.93
CA LYS A 388 -15.81 27.42 -20.20
C LYS A 388 -15.54 27.25 -18.70
N ALA A 389 -16.12 26.23 -18.06
CA ALA A 389 -15.88 25.95 -16.65
C ALA A 389 -14.42 25.53 -16.41
N PHE A 390 -13.87 24.69 -17.29
CA PHE A 390 -12.47 24.28 -17.30
C PHE A 390 -11.53 25.51 -17.35
N LEU A 391 -11.68 26.37 -18.36
CA LEU A 391 -10.83 27.55 -18.52
C LEU A 391 -10.93 28.50 -17.31
N SER A 392 -12.16 28.73 -16.82
CA SER A 392 -12.34 29.59 -15.64
C SER A 392 -11.70 29.01 -14.38
N TYR A 393 -11.64 27.69 -14.22
CA TYR A 393 -11.02 27.06 -13.07
C TYR A 393 -9.50 27.13 -13.15
N TYR A 394 -8.92 26.72 -14.27
CA TYR A 394 -7.46 26.73 -14.45
C TYR A 394 -6.90 28.14 -14.42
N GLU A 395 -7.59 29.14 -14.97
CA GLU A 395 -7.18 30.54 -14.85
C GLU A 395 -7.15 31.03 -13.39
N LYS A 396 -8.12 30.61 -12.57
CA LYS A 396 -8.14 30.93 -11.14
C LYS A 396 -7.01 30.22 -10.40
N ALA A 397 -6.75 28.95 -10.71
CA ALA A 397 -5.68 28.16 -10.11
C ALA A 397 -4.31 28.74 -10.45
N LYS A 398 -4.07 29.02 -11.73
CA LYS A 398 -2.89 29.70 -12.29
C LYS A 398 -2.63 31.03 -11.57
N THR A 399 -3.64 31.90 -11.50
CA THR A 399 -3.56 33.18 -10.79
C THR A 399 -3.29 32.99 -9.29
N HIS A 400 -3.89 31.96 -8.68
CA HIS A 400 -3.67 31.66 -7.27
C HIS A 400 -2.21 31.27 -6.97
N ILE A 401 -1.65 30.35 -7.75
CA ILE A 401 -0.26 29.90 -7.59
C ILE A 401 0.70 31.07 -7.85
N ALA A 402 0.49 31.84 -8.92
CA ALA A 402 1.32 33.01 -9.22
C ALA A 402 1.33 34.04 -8.09
N ARG A 403 0.18 34.30 -7.46
CA ARG A 403 0.08 35.21 -6.31
C ARG A 403 0.82 34.69 -5.08
N VAL A 404 0.70 33.39 -4.80
CA VAL A 404 1.39 32.75 -3.67
C VAL A 404 2.90 32.78 -3.91
N ALA A 405 3.36 32.41 -5.10
CA ALA A 405 4.76 32.47 -5.51
C ALA A 405 5.32 33.89 -5.35
N GLN A 406 4.61 34.91 -5.86
CA GLN A 406 5.01 36.31 -5.73
C GLN A 406 5.10 36.75 -4.26
N LYS A 407 4.14 36.35 -3.42
CA LYS A 407 4.16 36.66 -1.98
C LYS A 407 5.38 36.04 -1.29
N GLN A 408 5.75 34.82 -1.68
CA GLN A 408 6.89 34.11 -1.11
C GLN A 408 8.21 34.70 -1.59
N LEU A 409 8.30 35.08 -2.86
CA LEU A 409 9.44 35.81 -3.41
C LEU A 409 9.66 37.15 -2.69
N GLN A 410 8.60 37.93 -2.45
CA GLN A 410 8.68 39.19 -1.70
C GLN A 410 9.18 38.98 -0.26
N LYS A 411 8.72 37.91 0.41
CA LYS A 411 9.22 37.55 1.75
C LYS A 411 10.70 37.18 1.71
N LEU A 412 11.13 36.44 0.69
CA LEU A 412 12.53 36.06 0.49
C LEU A 412 13.39 37.31 0.32
N GLN A 413 13.04 38.17 -0.64
CA GLN A 413 13.72 39.43 -0.92
C GLN A 413 13.80 40.33 0.31
N HIS A 414 12.72 40.43 1.10
CA HIS A 414 12.73 41.20 2.34
C HIS A 414 13.72 40.62 3.37
N LYS A 415 13.75 39.29 3.54
CA LYS A 415 14.71 38.63 4.45
C LYS A 415 16.15 38.75 3.97
N MET A 416 16.41 38.63 2.67
CA MET A 416 17.74 38.82 2.09
C MET A 416 18.24 40.24 2.34
N ASN A 417 17.38 41.26 2.19
CA ASN A 417 17.72 42.64 2.54
C ASN A 417 18.08 42.80 4.03
N ILE A 418 17.31 42.21 4.94
CA ILE A 418 17.62 42.25 6.39
C ILE A 418 18.97 41.58 6.68
N ILE A 419 19.26 40.45 6.03
CA ILE A 419 20.53 39.73 6.23
C ILE A 419 21.70 40.56 5.68
N ASN A 420 21.56 41.09 4.46
CA ASN A 420 22.53 41.97 3.82
C ASN A 420 22.87 43.19 4.70
N ASP A 421 21.85 43.86 5.24
CA ASP A 421 22.02 45.02 6.14
C ASP A 421 22.77 44.63 7.44
N ASN A 422 22.66 43.37 7.90
CA ASN A 422 23.36 42.87 9.09
C ASN A 422 24.75 42.30 8.80
N SER A 423 24.99 41.75 7.61
CA SER A 423 26.25 41.10 7.23
C SER A 423 27.28 42.06 6.64
N GLY A 424 26.86 43.26 6.19
CA GLY A 424 27.78 44.27 5.66
C GLY A 424 28.42 43.89 4.33
N THR A 425 27.63 43.31 3.44
CA THR A 425 28.00 42.91 2.07
C THR A 425 28.31 44.12 1.17
N ASP A 426 28.90 43.87 0.00
CA ASP A 426 29.38 44.94 -0.88
C ASP A 426 28.26 45.87 -1.38
N ALA A 427 28.66 47.08 -1.80
CA ALA A 427 27.73 48.14 -2.20
C ALA A 427 26.94 47.81 -3.48
N GLU A 428 27.51 46.97 -4.36
CA GLU A 428 26.89 46.57 -5.62
C GLU A 428 25.77 45.55 -5.36
N THR A 429 26.05 44.49 -4.62
CA THR A 429 25.06 43.50 -4.16
C THR A 429 23.93 44.17 -3.38
N THR A 430 24.26 45.12 -2.51
CA THR A 430 23.26 45.91 -1.77
C THR A 430 22.34 46.71 -2.71
N ALA A 431 22.89 47.33 -3.76
CA ALA A 431 22.11 48.07 -4.73
C ALA A 431 21.18 47.15 -5.56
N ILE A 432 21.67 45.97 -5.95
CA ILE A 432 20.91 44.97 -6.72
C ILE A 432 19.78 44.37 -5.87
N LEU A 433 20.03 44.02 -4.61
CA LEU A 433 19.02 43.49 -3.68
C LEU A 433 17.88 44.50 -3.43
N ARG A 434 18.22 45.78 -3.31
CA ARG A 434 17.24 46.86 -3.15
C ARG A 434 16.47 47.17 -4.43
N ASN A 435 17.08 46.96 -5.60
CA ASN A 435 16.41 47.12 -6.89
C ASN A 435 15.76 45.83 -7.37
N ASN A 436 14.69 45.39 -6.69
CA ASN A 436 13.96 44.15 -6.98
C ASN A 436 12.69 44.33 -7.85
N LYS A 437 12.44 45.53 -8.38
CA LYS A 437 11.19 45.85 -9.11
C LYS A 437 10.94 44.95 -10.32
N ASP A 438 12.02 44.54 -10.98
CA ASP A 438 11.95 43.68 -12.15
C ASP A 438 11.95 42.18 -11.76
N ARG A 439 12.46 41.81 -10.59
CA ARG A 439 12.51 40.41 -10.13
C ARG A 439 11.18 39.99 -9.51
N THR A 440 10.20 39.80 -10.37
CA THR A 440 8.86 39.32 -10.05
C THR A 440 8.61 37.94 -10.64
N PHE A 441 7.75 37.15 -10.00
CA PHE A 441 7.38 35.84 -10.52
C PHE A 441 6.79 35.93 -11.93
N LYS A 442 6.07 37.01 -12.26
CA LYS A 442 5.57 37.24 -13.62
C LYS A 442 6.70 37.40 -14.65
N GLN A 443 7.77 38.10 -14.30
CA GLN A 443 8.94 38.20 -15.18
C GLN A 443 9.69 36.86 -15.29
N TYR A 444 9.75 36.09 -14.19
CA TYR A 444 10.32 34.74 -14.22
C TYR A 444 9.57 33.82 -15.20
N LEU A 445 8.24 33.87 -15.25
CA LEU A 445 7.46 33.09 -16.21
C LEU A 445 7.84 33.42 -17.67
N THR A 446 8.05 34.69 -18.01
CA THR A 446 8.46 35.07 -19.37
C THR A 446 9.88 34.63 -19.75
N PHE A 447 10.70 34.31 -18.75
CA PHE A 447 12.05 33.79 -18.94
C PHE A 447 12.03 32.28 -19.16
N GLU A 448 11.27 31.52 -18.36
CA GLU A 448 11.21 30.06 -18.44
C GLU A 448 10.34 29.55 -19.61
N ASP A 449 9.34 30.33 -20.05
CA ASP A 449 8.51 30.02 -21.22
C ASP A 449 9.26 30.21 -22.58
N ARG A 450 10.56 30.56 -22.55
CA ARG A 450 11.45 30.72 -23.71
C ARG A 450 12.55 29.66 -23.70
#